data_AF-A0A1V5SXT6-F1
#
_entry.id   AF-A0A1V5SXT6-F1
#
_cell.length_a   1.000
_cell.length_b   1.000
_cell.length_c   1.000
_cell.angle_alpha   90.00
_cell.angle_beta   90.00
_cell.angle_gamma   90.00
#
_symmetry.space_group_name_H-M   'P 1'
#
loop_
_entity.id
_entity.type
_entity.pdbx_description
1 polymer ?
#
loop_
_entity_poly.entity_id
_entity_poly.type
_entity_poly.pdbx_seq_one_letter_code
_entity_poly.pdbx_strand_id
1 'polypeptide(L)'
;MTVGVASALERLGKLEQVTIVSQNGAPYGLDLIREGKLQYTNANPPSIASVMALRLLLGVVKGEIEPGHFYWAPTQLISKENLDVTYRWDASEEEIEQWLNLPLPEPVIPPPTL
;
A
#
# COMPACT_ATOMS: atom_id res chain seq x y z
N MET A 1 -7.93 6.84 -10.08
CA MET A 1 -7.92 6.58 -11.54
C MET A 1 -8.59 5.26 -11.87
N THR A 2 -8.11 4.13 -11.33
CA THR A 2 -8.54 2.78 -11.73
C THR A 2 -10.04 2.51 -11.61
N VAL A 3 -10.71 3.01 -10.57
CA VAL A 3 -12.17 2.86 -10.42
C VAL A 3 -12.93 3.36 -11.66
N GLY A 4 -12.56 4.54 -12.15
CA GLY A 4 -13.19 5.11 -13.35
C GLY A 4 -12.93 4.28 -14.62
N VAL A 5 -11.74 3.69 -14.74
CA VAL A 5 -11.37 2.80 -15.85
C VAL A 5 -12.21 1.52 -15.81
N ALA A 6 -12.30 0.87 -14.63
CA ALA A 6 -13.09 -0.34 -14.46
C ALA A 6 -14.57 -0.09 -14.79
N SER A 7 -15.16 1.01 -14.29
CA SER A 7 -16.55 1.38 -14.61
C SER A 7 -16.77 1.68 -16.10
N ALA A 8 -15.81 2.32 -16.77
CA ALA A 8 -15.93 2.60 -18.21
C ALA A 8 -15.87 1.32 -19.05
N LEU A 9 -14.96 0.40 -18.72
CA LEU A 9 -14.83 -0.88 -19.42
C LEU A 9 -16.03 -1.80 -19.16
N GLU A 10 -16.55 -1.83 -17.94
CA GLU A 10 -17.76 -2.57 -17.58
C GLU A 10 -18.96 -2.09 -18.42
N ARG A 11 -19.18 -0.77 -18.52
CA ARG A 11 -20.25 -0.18 -19.37
C ARG A 11 -20.12 -0.52 -20.85
N LEU A 12 -18.91 -0.76 -21.34
CA LEU A 12 -18.64 -1.14 -22.72
C LEU A 12 -18.63 -2.65 -22.95
N GLY A 13 -18.82 -3.48 -21.91
CA GLY A 13 -18.69 -4.93 -22.01
C GLY A 13 -17.26 -5.39 -22.35
N LYS A 14 -16.25 -4.59 -21.96
CA LYS A 14 -14.83 -4.78 -22.31
C LYS A 14 -13.95 -5.12 -21.11
N LEU A 15 -14.54 -5.29 -19.93
CA LEU A 15 -13.79 -5.52 -18.69
C LEU A 15 -12.85 -6.74 -18.79
N GLU A 16 -13.35 -7.85 -19.34
CA GLU A 16 -12.59 -9.10 -19.51
C GLU A 16 -11.48 -9.04 -20.58
N GLN A 17 -11.36 -7.93 -21.33
CA GLN A 17 -10.36 -7.80 -22.40
C GLN A 17 -9.01 -7.27 -21.90
N VAL A 18 -8.93 -6.83 -20.64
CA VAL A 18 -7.74 -6.22 -20.07
C VAL A 18 -7.50 -6.70 -18.65
N THR A 19 -6.23 -6.75 -18.25
CA THR A 19 -5.87 -6.87 -16.83
C THR A 19 -5.76 -5.48 -16.25
N ILE A 20 -6.50 -5.22 -15.19
CA ILE A 20 -6.44 -3.96 -14.48
C ILE A 20 -5.57 -4.13 -13.24
N VAL A 21 -4.56 -3.27 -13.11
CA VAL A 21 -3.67 -3.17 -11.95
C VAL A 21 -3.74 -1.74 -11.41
N SER A 22 -3.74 -1.59 -10.09
CA SER A 22 -3.74 -0.29 -9.44
C SER A 22 -2.69 -0.18 -8.34
N GLN A 23 -2.68 0.97 -7.67
CA GLN A 23 -1.73 1.31 -6.62
C GLN A 23 -2.46 2.01 -5.47
N ASN A 24 -1.87 1.93 -4.27
CA ASN A 24 -2.31 2.35 -2.94
C ASN A 24 -3.19 1.39 -2.13
N GLY A 25 -3.88 0.41 -2.72
CA GLY A 25 -4.73 -0.49 -1.94
C GLY A 25 -5.93 0.18 -1.27
N ALA A 26 -6.52 1.21 -1.90
CA ALA A 26 -7.65 1.95 -1.34
C ALA A 26 -8.89 1.06 -1.15
N PRO A 27 -9.78 1.34 -0.16
CA PRO A 27 -10.94 0.48 0.14
C PRO A 27 -11.82 0.18 -1.07
N TYR A 28 -12.16 1.20 -1.86
CA TYR A 28 -12.93 1.05 -3.09
C TYR A 28 -12.21 0.22 -4.17
N GLY A 29 -10.88 0.14 -4.14
CA GLY A 29 -10.11 -0.75 -5.00
C GLY A 29 -10.20 -2.20 -4.53
N LEU A 30 -10.16 -2.43 -3.21
CA LEU A 30 -10.36 -3.75 -2.61
C LEU A 30 -11.76 -4.29 -2.92
N ASP A 31 -12.78 -3.42 -2.93
CA ASP A 31 -14.14 -3.80 -3.34
C ASP A 31 -14.19 -4.27 -4.79
N LEU A 32 -13.52 -3.56 -5.71
CA LEU A 32 -13.42 -4.01 -7.10
C LEU A 32 -12.66 -5.33 -7.25
N ILE A 33 -11.64 -5.60 -6.43
CA ILE A 33 -10.96 -6.91 -6.41
C ILE A 33 -11.91 -8.01 -5.95
N ARG A 34 -12.69 -7.74 -4.90
CA ARG A 34 -13.69 -8.69 -4.37
C ARG A 34 -14.73 -9.04 -5.42
N GLU A 35 -15.18 -8.04 -6.18
CA GLU A 35 -16.11 -8.17 -7.31
C GLU A 35 -15.49 -8.80 -8.58
N GLY A 36 -14.16 -8.98 -8.63
CA GLY A 36 -13.46 -9.51 -9.81
C GLY A 36 -13.25 -8.49 -10.93
N LYS A 37 -13.52 -7.21 -10.68
CA LYS A 37 -13.38 -6.11 -11.65
C LYS A 37 -11.98 -5.49 -11.68
N LEU A 38 -11.15 -5.82 -10.69
CA LEU A 38 -9.76 -5.44 -10.58
C LEU A 38 -8.95 -6.68 -10.21
N GLN A 39 -7.84 -6.96 -10.91
CA GLN A 39 -7.07 -8.17 -10.65
C GLN A 39 -6.06 -7.95 -9.52
N TYR A 40 -5.38 -6.80 -9.52
CA TYR A 40 -4.34 -6.51 -8.54
C TYR A 40 -4.31 -5.05 -8.09
N THR A 41 -3.83 -4.83 -6.87
CA THR A 41 -3.38 -3.52 -6.42
C THR A 41 -2.13 -3.64 -5.57
N ASN A 42 -1.20 -2.71 -5.69
CA ASN A 42 -0.12 -2.57 -4.74
C ASN A 42 -0.62 -1.76 -3.52
N ALA A 43 -0.51 -2.32 -2.32
CA ALA A 43 -0.75 -1.62 -1.07
C ALA A 43 0.43 -0.70 -0.76
N ASN A 44 0.13 0.58 -0.59
CA ASN A 44 0.98 1.52 0.14
C ASN A 44 0.03 2.47 0.88
N PRO A 45 -0.71 1.92 1.87
CA PRO A 45 -1.79 2.67 2.48
C PRO A 45 -1.23 3.78 3.37
N PRO A 46 -1.97 4.90 3.52
CA PRO A 46 -1.55 6.00 4.40
C PRO A 46 -1.28 5.57 5.85
N SER A 47 -1.95 4.52 6.33
CA SER A 47 -1.85 3.99 7.70
C SER A 47 -0.42 3.53 8.04
N ILE A 48 0.06 2.44 7.42
CA ILE A 48 1.40 1.89 7.70
C ILE A 48 2.51 2.88 7.34
N ALA A 49 2.33 3.65 6.26
CA ALA A 49 3.29 4.69 5.87
C ALA A 49 3.42 5.77 6.95
N SER A 50 2.30 6.19 7.57
CA SER A 50 2.31 7.16 8.67
C SER A 50 2.99 6.61 9.92
N VAL A 51 2.71 5.35 10.29
CA VAL A 51 3.36 4.69 11.43
C VAL A 51 4.88 4.64 11.20
N MET A 52 5.35 4.19 10.03
CA MET A 52 6.78 4.14 9.74
C MET A 52 7.43 5.53 9.74
N ALA A 53 6.77 6.54 9.19
CA ALA A 53 7.27 7.91 9.19
C ALA A 53 7.44 8.46 10.62
N LEU A 54 6.48 8.22 11.51
CA LEU A 54 6.58 8.63 12.92
C LEU A 54 7.69 7.90 13.66
N ARG A 55 7.88 6.61 13.38
CA ARG A 55 8.97 5.81 13.98
C ARG A 55 10.35 6.32 13.55
N LEU A 56 10.52 6.59 12.26
CA LEU A 56 11.76 7.18 11.73
C LEU A 56 12.02 8.57 12.31
N LEU A 57 11.00 9.43 12.39
CA LEU A 57 11.11 10.75 13.02
C LEU A 57 11.58 10.64 14.48
N LEU A 58 11.00 9.73 15.26
CA LEU A 58 11.39 9.52 16.64
C LEU A 58 12.84 9.01 16.74
N GLY A 59 13.25 8.10 15.86
CA GLY A 59 14.63 7.61 15.80
C GLY A 59 15.65 8.73 15.55
N VAL A 60 15.33 9.67 14.64
CA VAL A 60 16.16 10.87 14.40
C VAL A 60 16.22 11.76 15.63
N VAL A 61 15.08 12.04 16.28
CA VAL A 61 15.02 12.89 17.49
C VAL A 61 15.85 12.29 18.64
N LYS A 62 15.92 10.95 18.74
CA LYS A 62 16.70 10.24 19.75
C LYS A 62 18.17 10.01 19.39
N GLY A 63 18.58 10.30 18.16
CA GLY A 63 19.93 9.97 17.66
C GLY A 63 20.15 8.46 17.42
N GLU A 64 19.07 7.69 17.25
CA GLU A 64 19.12 6.26 16.90
C GLU A 64 19.33 6.07 15.38
N ILE A 65 18.94 7.07 14.57
CA ILE A 65 19.03 7.04 13.11
C ILE A 65 19.52 8.41 12.61
N GLU A 66 20.37 8.40 11.58
CA GLU A 66 20.82 9.61 10.88
C GLU A 66 19.76 10.15 9.89
N PRO A 67 19.58 11.48 9.78
CA PRO A 67 18.66 12.06 8.81
C PRO A 67 19.20 12.02 7.37
N GLY A 68 18.33 12.25 6.38
CA GLY A 68 18.72 12.46 4.98
C GLY A 68 18.84 11.17 4.15
N HIS A 69 18.40 10.03 4.67
CA HIS A 69 18.36 8.77 3.93
C HIS A 69 17.01 8.52 3.25
N PHE A 70 17.04 7.63 2.25
CA PHE A 70 15.84 7.12 1.59
C PHE A 70 15.44 5.79 2.23
N TYR A 71 14.14 5.60 2.45
CA TYR A 71 13.57 4.40 3.07
C TYR A 71 12.41 3.89 2.21
N TRP A 72 12.33 2.57 2.02
CA TRP A 72 11.18 1.96 1.38
C TRP A 72 9.99 1.91 2.33
N ALA A 73 8.85 2.44 1.91
CA ALA A 73 7.60 2.19 2.59
C ALA A 73 7.22 0.70 2.47
N PRO A 74 6.69 0.07 3.55
CA PRO A 74 6.13 -1.26 3.46
C PRO A 74 5.05 -1.33 2.38
N THR A 75 5.10 -2.38 1.58
CA THR A 75 4.17 -2.56 0.46
C THR A 75 3.79 -4.03 0.31
N GLN A 76 2.62 -4.29 -0.27
CA GLN A 76 2.08 -5.63 -0.47
C GLN A 76 1.34 -5.71 -1.80
N LEU A 77 1.54 -6.78 -2.57
CA LEU A 77 0.66 -7.06 -3.71
C LEU A 77 -0.64 -7.68 -3.19
N ILE A 78 -1.77 -7.07 -3.55
CA ILE A 78 -3.10 -7.49 -3.12
C ILE A 78 -3.84 -8.05 -4.33
N SER A 79 -4.47 -9.20 -4.12
CA SER A 79 -5.36 -9.87 -5.06
C SER A 79 -6.57 -10.43 -4.31
N LYS A 80 -7.43 -11.18 -5.01
CA LYS A 80 -8.58 -11.84 -4.38
C LYS A 80 -8.16 -12.87 -3.33
N GLU A 81 -6.94 -13.38 -3.40
CA GLU A 81 -6.42 -14.46 -2.55
C GLU A 81 -6.03 -14.00 -1.14
N ASN A 82 -5.83 -12.70 -0.91
CA ASN A 82 -5.29 -12.18 0.34
C ASN A 82 -6.02 -10.93 0.87
N LEU A 83 -7.29 -10.75 0.50
CA LEU A 83 -8.11 -9.60 0.92
C LEU A 83 -8.33 -9.51 2.44
N ASP A 84 -8.19 -10.61 3.15
CA ASP A 84 -8.34 -10.76 4.60
C ASP A 84 -7.10 -10.35 5.38
N VAL A 85 -5.91 -10.45 4.77
CA VAL A 85 -4.60 -10.20 5.41
C VAL A 85 -3.83 -9.07 4.72
N THR A 86 -4.56 -8.06 4.27
CA THR A 86 -4.00 -6.97 3.48
C THR A 86 -3.63 -5.74 4.32
N TYR A 87 -2.62 -4.96 3.92
CA TYR A 87 -2.38 -3.64 4.51
C TYR A 87 -3.51 -2.68 4.13
N ARG A 88 -4.39 -2.40 5.09
CA ARG A 88 -5.58 -1.59 4.90
C ARG A 88 -5.34 -0.12 5.21
N TRP A 89 -6.14 0.75 4.59
CA TRP A 89 -6.19 2.18 4.92
C TRP A 89 -6.74 2.41 6.32
N ASP A 90 -7.75 1.63 6.70
CA ASP A 90 -8.41 1.60 8.00
C ASP A 90 -7.80 0.51 8.89
N ALA A 91 -6.50 0.65 9.21
CA ALA A 91 -5.81 -0.29 10.08
C ALA A 91 -6.44 -0.33 11.49
N SER A 92 -6.59 -1.52 12.04
CA SER A 92 -6.99 -1.76 13.42
C SER A 92 -5.88 -1.36 14.41
N GLU A 93 -6.25 -1.19 15.68
CA GLU A 93 -5.28 -0.96 16.76
C GLU A 93 -4.26 -2.09 16.86
N GLU A 94 -4.69 -3.35 16.70
CA GLU A 94 -3.81 -4.51 16.71
C GLU A 94 -2.77 -4.45 15.59
N GLU A 95 -3.17 -4.10 14.35
CA GLU A 95 -2.24 -3.92 13.24
C GLU A 95 -1.24 -2.80 13.52
N ILE A 96 -1.71 -1.68 14.08
CA ILE A 96 -0.84 -0.55 14.44
C ILE A 96 0.18 -0.96 15.51
N GLU A 97 -0.23 -1.67 16.55
CA GLU A 97 0.66 -2.18 17.60
C GLU A 97 1.71 -3.14 17.01
N GLN A 98 1.32 -4.03 16.10
CA GLN A 98 2.25 -4.90 15.39
C GLN A 98 3.28 -4.09 14.59
N TRP A 99 2.84 -3.05 13.87
CA TRP A 99 3.73 -2.21 13.07
C TRP A 99 4.69 -1.36 13.91
N LEU A 100 4.27 -0.92 15.09
CA LEU A 100 5.12 -0.20 16.05
C LEU A 100 6.26 -1.07 16.57
N ASN A 101 6.04 -2.39 16.66
CA ASN A 101 7.01 -3.38 17.14
C ASN A 101 7.93 -3.96 16.05
N LEU A 102 7.73 -3.61 14.77
CA LEU A 102 8.66 -4.02 13.71
C LEU A 102 10.06 -3.43 13.97
N PRO A 103 11.14 -3.98 13.39
CA PRO A 103 12.42 -3.28 13.34
C PRO A 103 12.29 -1.90 12.67
N LEU A 104 13.20 -0.98 12.97
CA LEU A 104 13.28 0.29 12.24
C LEU A 104 13.68 -0.01 10.79
N PRO A 105 13.09 0.67 9.78
CA PRO A 105 13.52 0.51 8.39
C PRO A 105 14.99 0.89 8.20
N GLU A 106 15.72 0.07 7.47
CA GLU A 106 17.11 0.36 7.10
C GLU A 106 17.17 1.35 5.92
N PRO A 107 18.18 2.24 5.89
CA PRO A 107 18.37 3.14 4.77
C PRO A 107 18.75 2.37 3.50
N VAL A 108 18.25 2.83 2.36
CA VAL A 108 18.51 2.21 1.05
C VAL A 108 18.92 3.25 0.02
N ILE A 109 19.60 2.80 -1.03
CA ILE A 109 19.93 3.65 -2.17
C ILE A 109 18.65 3.85 -2.99
N PRO A 110 18.25 5.11 -3.28
CA PRO A 110 17.06 5.36 -4.11
C PRO A 110 17.25 4.75 -5.50
N PRO A 111 16.17 4.29 -6.15
CA PRO A 111 16.26 3.76 -7.50
C PRO A 111 16.80 4.84 -8.46
N PRO A 112 17.52 4.46 -9.53
CA PRO A 112 17.97 5.42 -10.52
C PRO A 112 16.77 6.15 -11.13
N THR A 113 16.90 7.46 -11.34
CA THR A 113 15.91 8.23 -12.09
C THR A 113 15.90 7.75 -13.53
N LEU A 114 14.71 7.39 -14.03
CA LEU A 114 14.47 7.07 -15.44
C LEU A 114 14.65 8.31 -16.33
#